data_AF-A0A919J6V0-F1
#
_entry.id   AF-A0A919J6V0-F1
#
_cell.length_a   1.000
_cell.length_b   1.000
_cell.length_c   1.000
_cell.angle_alpha   90.00
_cell.angle_beta   90.00
_cell.angle_gamma   90.00
#
_symmetry.space_group_name_H-M   'P 1'
#
loop_
_entity.id
_entity.type
_entity.pdbx_description
1 polymer ?
#
loop_
_entity_poly.entity_id
_entity_poly.type
_entity_poly.pdbx_seq_one_letter_code
_entity_poly.pdbx_strand_id
1 'polypeptide(L)'
;MRPTIRDVERLRLLLSELGAAGWTGALHIGGTPGGVLHLAGGRISYAETPATPGLGERLVASGRLSHRAWSSAAARRTARVLLRDGLIGRNELESRVAAAVADAVAEILRSGHGPVRLVAGERHWLGDFGLSGLRNRRGLTMTHTGCDSSPHGRRRMAHGDGAGLSPGRRRSEGATQR
;
A
#
# COMPACT_ATOMS: atom_id res chain seq x y z
N MET A 1 -0.56 -22.27 -14.48
CA MET A 1 -1.52 -21.97 -15.56
C MET A 1 -1.51 -20.45 -15.75
N ARG A 2 -1.18 -19.94 -16.93
CA ARG A 2 -1.16 -18.48 -17.16
C ARG A 2 -2.61 -18.01 -17.38
N PRO A 3 -3.06 -16.89 -16.79
CA PRO A 3 -4.36 -16.31 -17.12
C PRO A 3 -4.51 -16.12 -18.61
N THR A 4 -5.71 -16.37 -19.13
CA THR A 4 -6.03 -15.87 -20.46
C THR A 4 -6.38 -14.39 -20.37
N ILE A 5 -6.13 -13.63 -21.44
CA ILE A 5 -6.50 -12.21 -21.53
C ILE A 5 -8.01 -12.02 -21.26
N ARG A 6 -8.84 -12.97 -21.71
CA ARG A 6 -10.29 -12.97 -21.52
C ARG A 6 -10.72 -13.05 -20.05
N ASP A 7 -9.97 -13.76 -19.22
CA ASP A 7 -10.29 -13.88 -17.80
C ASP A 7 -10.13 -12.50 -17.14
N VAL A 8 -8.97 -11.88 -17.33
CA VAL A 8 -8.65 -10.56 -16.76
C VAL A 8 -9.66 -9.49 -17.20
N GLU A 9 -10.06 -9.49 -18.48
CA GLU A 9 -11.09 -8.57 -18.98
C GLU A 9 -12.45 -8.80 -18.33
N ARG A 10 -12.88 -10.05 -18.14
CA ARG A 10 -14.14 -10.36 -17.45
C ARG A 10 -14.16 -9.84 -16.03
N LEU A 11 -13.08 -10.02 -15.27
CA LEU A 11 -13.03 -9.50 -13.90
C LEU A 11 -13.05 -7.97 -13.88
N ARG A 12 -12.35 -7.32 -14.81
CA ARG A 12 -12.39 -5.85 -14.95
C ARG A 12 -13.79 -5.34 -15.26
N LEU A 13 -14.49 -5.99 -16.19
CA LEU A 13 -15.86 -5.63 -16.56
C LEU A 13 -16.81 -5.83 -15.38
N LEU A 14 -16.75 -6.97 -14.70
CA LEU A 14 -17.54 -7.25 -13.52
C LEU A 14 -17.31 -6.21 -12.41
N LEU A 15 -16.05 -5.87 -12.11
CA LEU A 15 -15.74 -4.84 -11.12
C LEU A 15 -16.25 -3.46 -11.53
N SER A 16 -16.26 -3.15 -12.83
CA SER A 16 -16.80 -1.89 -13.36
C SER A 16 -18.32 -1.84 -13.22
N GLU A 17 -19.02 -2.94 -13.51
CA GLU A 17 -20.48 -3.06 -13.34
C GLU A 17 -20.88 -2.94 -11.87
N LEU A 18 -20.22 -3.68 -10.98
CA LEU A 18 -20.45 -3.59 -9.53
C LEU A 18 -20.13 -2.19 -8.99
N GLY A 19 -19.11 -1.54 -9.55
CA GLY A 19 -18.75 -0.17 -9.25
C GLY A 19 -19.86 0.81 -9.60
N ALA A 20 -20.37 0.74 -10.84
CA ALA A 20 -21.46 1.57 -11.33
C ALA A 20 -22.77 1.32 -10.55
N ALA A 21 -23.04 0.08 -10.16
CA ALA A 21 -24.21 -0.28 -9.36
C ALA A 21 -24.10 0.09 -7.88
N GLY A 22 -22.97 0.64 -7.42
CA GLY A 22 -22.76 0.94 -5.99
C GLY A 22 -22.77 -0.31 -5.10
N TRP A 23 -22.42 -1.47 -5.65
CA TRP A 23 -22.57 -2.75 -4.95
C TRP A 23 -21.71 -2.84 -3.69
N THR A 24 -22.22 -3.55 -2.69
CA THR A 24 -21.54 -3.77 -1.41
C THR A 24 -21.54 -5.25 -1.07
N GLY A 25 -20.36 -5.80 -0.79
CA GLY A 25 -20.18 -7.20 -0.44
C GLY A 25 -18.77 -7.71 -0.72
N ALA A 26 -18.58 -9.02 -0.70
CA ALA A 26 -17.31 -9.67 -1.00
C ALA A 26 -17.36 -10.41 -2.32
N LEU A 27 -16.28 -10.30 -3.08
CA LEU A 27 -16.02 -11.02 -4.31
C LEU A 27 -14.95 -12.08 -4.00
N HIS A 28 -15.39 -13.33 -3.87
CA HIS A 28 -14.50 -14.48 -3.66
C HIS A 28 -14.03 -14.98 -5.01
N ILE A 29 -12.74 -14.90 -5.24
CA ILE A 29 -12.07 -15.22 -6.49
C ILE A 29 -11.37 -16.56 -6.32
N GLY A 30 -11.84 -17.58 -7.04
CA GLY A 30 -11.21 -18.89 -7.05
C GLY A 30 -9.88 -18.93 -7.82
N GLY A 31 -9.28 -20.11 -7.88
CA GLY A 31 -7.98 -20.32 -8.52
C GLY A 31 -6.83 -20.34 -7.51
N THR A 32 -5.62 -20.57 -8.01
CA THR A 32 -4.40 -20.64 -7.20
C THR A 32 -3.48 -19.50 -7.66
N PRO A 33 -3.39 -18.38 -6.90
CA PRO A 33 -3.70 -18.24 -5.47
C PRO A 33 -5.13 -17.78 -5.13
N GLY A 34 -5.91 -17.29 -6.10
CA GLY A 34 -7.24 -16.73 -5.82
C GLY A 34 -7.19 -15.49 -4.92
N GLY A 35 -8.30 -15.14 -4.28
CA GLY A 35 -8.35 -14.05 -3.30
C GLY A 35 -9.76 -13.56 -3.00
N VAL A 36 -9.87 -12.53 -2.17
CA VAL A 36 -11.15 -11.88 -1.83
C VAL A 36 -11.03 -10.38 -2.01
N LEU A 37 -12.01 -9.77 -2.68
CA LEU A 37 -12.15 -8.31 -2.77
C LEU A 37 -13.43 -7.89 -2.05
N HIS A 38 -13.33 -7.00 -1.07
CA HIS A 38 -14.48 -6.39 -0.44
C HIS A 38 -14.81 -5.05 -1.12
N LEU A 39 -16.06 -4.86 -1.47
CA LEU A 39 -16.62 -3.63 -2.03
C LEU A 39 -17.58 -2.98 -1.03
N ALA A 40 -17.53 -1.65 -0.96
CA ALA A 40 -18.47 -0.81 -0.23
C ALA A 40 -18.91 0.35 -1.12
N GLY A 41 -20.19 0.42 -1.46
CA GLY A 41 -20.73 1.47 -2.32
C GLY A 41 -20.04 1.55 -3.69
N GLY A 42 -19.74 0.39 -4.29
CA GLY A 42 -19.06 0.29 -5.59
C GLY A 42 -17.55 0.54 -5.55
N ARG A 43 -16.95 0.71 -4.36
CA ARG A 43 -15.51 0.96 -4.20
C ARG A 43 -14.84 -0.20 -3.47
N ILE A 44 -13.63 -0.58 -3.90
CA ILE A 44 -12.82 -1.59 -3.20
C ILE A 44 -12.41 -1.03 -1.84
N SER A 45 -12.93 -1.64 -0.77
CA SER A 45 -12.62 -1.26 0.61
C SER A 45 -11.45 -2.07 1.17
N TYR A 46 -11.29 -3.32 0.73
CA TYR A 46 -10.20 -4.20 1.13
C TYR A 46 -10.01 -5.32 0.09
N ALA A 47 -8.82 -5.91 0.03
CA ALA A 47 -8.51 -7.04 -0.82
C ALA A 47 -7.37 -7.85 -0.19
N GLU A 48 -7.42 -9.16 -0.33
CA GLU A 48 -6.37 -10.06 0.11
C GLU A 48 -6.24 -11.27 -0.82
N THR A 49 -5.02 -11.79 -0.90
CA THR A 49 -4.71 -13.04 -1.60
C THR A 49 -3.60 -13.75 -0.83
N PRO A 50 -3.61 -15.09 -0.76
CA PRO A 50 -2.53 -15.86 -0.14
C PRO A 50 -1.15 -15.65 -0.78
N ALA A 51 -1.08 -15.12 -2.01
CA ALA A 51 0.18 -14.86 -2.70
C ALA A 51 0.86 -13.54 -2.33
N THR A 52 0.23 -12.70 -1.50
CA THR A 52 0.81 -11.45 -1.03
C THR A 52 0.70 -11.32 0.48
N PRO A 53 1.71 -10.75 1.16
CA PRO A 53 1.61 -10.53 2.60
C PRO A 53 0.42 -9.65 2.96
N GLY A 54 -0.45 -10.16 3.83
CA GLY A 54 -1.63 -9.44 4.30
C GLY A 54 -1.27 -8.22 5.15
N LEU A 55 -2.24 -7.36 5.42
CA LEU A 55 -2.02 -6.16 6.23
C LEU A 55 -1.40 -6.48 7.60
N GLY A 56 -1.90 -7.51 8.27
CA GLY A 56 -1.40 -7.95 9.57
C GLY A 56 0.06 -8.36 9.54
N GLU A 57 0.41 -9.22 8.59
CA GLU A 57 1.79 -9.67 8.38
C GLU A 57 2.72 -8.50 8.13
N ARG A 58 2.33 -7.53 7.30
CA ARG A 58 3.11 -6.32 7.03
C ARG A 58 3.32 -5.47 8.28
N LEU A 59 2.27 -5.24 9.05
CA LEU A 59 2.34 -4.44 10.27
C LEU A 59 3.19 -5.11 11.35
N VAL A 60 3.13 -6.44 11.45
CA VAL A 60 3.92 -7.22 12.41
C VAL A 60 5.37 -7.36 11.97
N ALA A 61 5.63 -7.72 10.72
CA ALA A 61 6.98 -7.89 10.19
C ALA A 61 7.78 -6.58 10.16
N SER A 62 7.11 -5.43 9.96
CA SER A 62 7.75 -4.11 10.08
C SER A 62 8.00 -3.65 11.52
N GLY A 63 7.54 -4.41 12.52
CA GLY A 63 7.58 -4.01 13.93
C GLY A 63 6.61 -2.88 14.29
N ARG A 64 5.75 -2.45 13.35
CA ARG A 64 4.81 -1.35 13.61
C ARG A 64 3.72 -1.73 14.61
N LEU A 65 3.27 -2.98 14.57
CA LEU A 65 2.37 -3.56 15.57
C LEU A 65 2.98 -4.85 16.11
N SER A 66 2.74 -5.14 17.40
CA SER A 66 3.03 -6.46 17.94
C SER A 66 2.03 -7.49 17.39
N HIS A 67 2.45 -8.74 17.26
CA HIS A 67 1.56 -9.84 16.88
C HIS A 67 0.32 -9.91 17.79
N ARG A 68 0.53 -9.77 19.11
CA ARG A 68 -0.56 -9.77 20.11
C ARG A 68 -1.58 -8.65 19.87
N ALA A 69 -1.13 -7.44 19.55
CA ALA A 69 -2.02 -6.32 19.27
C ALA A 69 -2.89 -6.58 18.03
N TRP A 70 -2.26 -7.05 16.95
CA TRP A 70 -2.97 -7.42 15.72
C TRP A 70 -3.99 -8.55 15.96
N SER A 71 -3.56 -9.66 16.58
CA SER A 71 -4.44 -10.79 16.87
C SER A 71 -5.62 -10.41 17.77
N SER A 72 -5.41 -9.54 18.76
CA SER A 72 -6.49 -9.03 19.62
C SER A 72 -7.52 -8.23 18.83
N ALA A 73 -7.07 -7.35 17.94
CA ALA A 73 -7.98 -6.56 17.09
C ALA A 73 -8.75 -7.44 16.09
N ALA A 74 -8.08 -8.43 15.48
CA ALA A 74 -8.69 -9.39 14.57
C ALA A 74 -9.73 -10.27 15.28
N ALA A 75 -9.42 -10.78 16.48
CA ALA A 75 -10.35 -11.57 17.29
C ALA A 75 -11.60 -10.78 17.67
N ARG A 76 -11.46 -9.48 17.95
CA ARG A 76 -12.57 -8.56 18.25
C ARG A 76 -13.26 -8.02 16.99
N ARG A 77 -12.78 -8.41 15.80
CA ARG A 77 -13.25 -7.95 14.49
C ARG A 77 -13.39 -6.42 14.44
N THR A 78 -12.42 -5.69 14.99
CA THR A 78 -12.48 -4.22 15.00
C THR A 78 -11.10 -3.55 14.96
N ALA A 79 -10.90 -2.66 13.99
CA ALA A 79 -9.71 -1.81 13.96
C ALA A 79 -9.78 -0.66 14.98
N ARG A 80 -10.95 -0.38 15.56
CA ARG A 80 -11.12 0.72 16.54
C ARG A 80 -10.23 0.56 17.75
N VAL A 81 -9.93 -0.68 18.18
CA VAL A 81 -9.01 -0.94 19.29
C VAL A 81 -7.60 -0.47 18.94
N LEU A 82 -7.13 -0.70 17.71
CA LEU A 82 -5.82 -0.24 17.26
C LEU A 82 -5.71 1.30 17.21
N LEU A 83 -6.80 1.96 16.82
CA LEU A 83 -6.86 3.43 16.74
C LEU A 83 -7.01 4.08 18.11
N ARG A 84 -7.95 3.60 18.92
CA ARG A 84 -8.26 4.14 20.25
C ARG A 84 -7.07 4.01 21.19
N ASP A 85 -6.38 2.88 21.15
CA ASP A 85 -5.23 2.62 22.01
C ASP A 85 -3.94 3.25 21.44
N GLY A 86 -4.03 4.05 20.36
CA GLY A 86 -2.92 4.80 19.78
C GLY A 86 -1.83 3.96 19.11
N LEU A 87 -2.10 2.67 18.89
CA LEU A 87 -1.12 1.72 18.34
C LEU A 87 -0.80 2.01 16.88
N ILE A 88 -1.76 2.56 16.14
CA ILE A 88 -1.59 3.06 14.78
C ILE A 88 -2.53 4.23 14.53
N GLY A 89 -2.07 5.26 13.83
CA GLY A 89 -2.92 6.39 13.45
C GLY A 89 -3.85 6.04 12.29
N ARG A 90 -5.00 6.74 12.17
CA ARG A 90 -5.97 6.52 11.08
C ARG A 90 -5.34 6.63 9.70
N ASN A 91 -4.60 7.72 9.44
CA ASN A 91 -3.97 7.97 8.14
C ASN A 91 -2.90 6.92 7.80
N GLU A 92 -2.15 6.48 8.81
CA GLU A 92 -1.15 5.42 8.64
C GLU A 92 -1.84 4.10 8.30
N LEU A 93 -2.90 3.73 9.03
CA LEU A 93 -3.68 2.52 8.77
C LEU A 93 -4.26 2.54 7.35
N GLU A 94 -4.90 3.64 6.94
CA GLU A 94 -5.44 3.80 5.59
C GLU A 94 -4.36 3.63 4.51
N SER A 95 -3.16 4.18 4.73
CA SER A 95 -2.06 4.07 3.77
C SER A 95 -1.53 2.64 3.68
N ARG A 96 -1.46 1.92 4.80
CA ARG A 96 -1.01 0.51 4.83
C ARG A 96 -2.06 -0.43 4.25
N VAL A 97 -3.35 -0.17 4.50
CA VAL A 97 -4.47 -0.86 3.86
C VAL A 97 -4.38 -0.69 2.35
N ALA A 98 -4.21 0.54 1.86
CA ALA A 98 -4.13 0.80 0.43
C ALA A 98 -2.97 0.07 -0.26
N ALA A 99 -1.80 0.04 0.38
CA ALA A 99 -0.66 -0.73 -0.12
C ALA A 99 -0.97 -2.23 -0.20
N ALA A 100 -1.54 -2.81 0.87
CA ALA A 100 -1.92 -4.23 0.88
C ALA A 100 -2.97 -4.57 -0.19
N VAL A 101 -3.98 -3.69 -0.36
CA VAL A 101 -5.01 -3.83 -1.40
C VAL A 101 -4.38 -3.77 -2.80
N ALA A 102 -3.49 -2.81 -3.05
CA ALA A 102 -2.84 -2.66 -4.35
C ALA A 102 -2.04 -3.91 -4.73
N ASP A 103 -1.25 -4.43 -3.79
CA ASP A 103 -0.46 -5.65 -4.01
C ASP A 103 -1.36 -6.87 -4.27
N ALA A 104 -2.41 -7.04 -3.46
CA ALA A 104 -3.34 -8.16 -3.63
C ALA A 104 -4.10 -8.09 -4.97
N VAL A 105 -4.60 -6.92 -5.36
CA VAL A 105 -5.29 -6.73 -6.63
C VAL A 105 -4.35 -6.94 -7.81
N ALA A 106 -3.13 -6.39 -7.75
CA ALA A 106 -2.13 -6.61 -8.79
C ALA A 106 -1.82 -8.10 -8.98
N GLU A 107 -1.68 -8.83 -7.88
CA GLU A 107 -1.41 -10.26 -7.90
C GLU A 107 -2.58 -11.09 -8.45
N ILE A 108 -3.81 -10.78 -8.03
CA ILE A 108 -5.03 -11.42 -8.54
C ILE A 108 -5.17 -11.21 -10.06
N LEU A 109 -4.88 -10.00 -10.54
CA LEU A 109 -4.91 -9.68 -11.97
C LEU A 109 -3.78 -10.39 -12.74
N ARG A 110 -2.61 -10.57 -12.13
CA ARG A 110 -1.41 -11.16 -12.75
C ARG A 110 -1.46 -12.69 -12.82
N SER A 111 -1.92 -13.34 -11.76
CA SER A 111 -1.88 -14.81 -11.62
C SER A 111 -3.08 -15.51 -12.25
N GLY A 112 -4.09 -14.72 -12.64
CA GLY A 112 -5.32 -15.24 -13.22
C GLY A 112 -6.24 -15.77 -12.16
N HIS A 113 -7.52 -15.66 -12.44
CA HIS A 113 -8.56 -16.06 -11.51
C HIS A 113 -9.41 -17.19 -12.08
N GLY A 114 -9.86 -18.04 -11.16
CA GLY A 114 -10.89 -19.02 -11.41
C GLY A 114 -12.30 -18.40 -11.32
N PRO A 115 -13.31 -19.21 -11.01
CA PRO A 115 -14.69 -18.74 -10.88
C PRO A 115 -14.81 -17.70 -9.78
N VAL A 116 -15.72 -16.76 -9.98
CA VAL A 116 -15.96 -15.63 -9.09
C VAL A 116 -17.32 -15.81 -8.40
N ARG A 117 -17.34 -15.72 -7.08
CA ARG A 117 -18.55 -15.81 -6.26
C ARG A 117 -18.80 -14.48 -5.54
N LEU A 118 -19.99 -13.92 -5.73
CA LEU A 118 -20.42 -12.70 -5.04
C LEU A 118 -21.17 -13.05 -3.75
N VAL A 119 -20.83 -12.38 -2.66
CA VAL A 119 -21.53 -12.47 -1.38
C VAL A 119 -21.95 -11.07 -0.96
N ALA A 120 -23.24 -10.77 -1.11
CA ALA A 120 -23.78 -9.45 -0.78
C ALA A 120 -23.68 -9.16 0.72
N GLY A 121 -23.34 -7.90 1.07
CA GLY A 121 -23.27 -7.43 2.46
C GLY A 121 -22.06 -7.89 3.26
N GLU A 122 -21.26 -8.84 2.76
CA GLU A 122 -20.03 -9.28 3.43
C GLU A 122 -18.97 -8.17 3.43
N ARG A 123 -18.52 -7.78 4.63
CA ARG A 123 -17.53 -6.71 4.83
C ARG A 123 -16.32 -7.23 5.59
N HIS A 124 -15.16 -6.71 5.22
CA HIS A 124 -13.95 -6.96 6.00
C HIS A 124 -14.11 -6.36 7.40
N TRP A 125 -13.58 -7.04 8.43
CA TRP A 125 -13.72 -6.62 9.83
C TRP A 125 -12.98 -5.32 10.17
N LEU A 126 -11.99 -4.95 9.35
CA LEU A 126 -11.40 -3.62 9.44
C LEU A 126 -12.47 -2.55 9.18
N GLY A 127 -13.50 -2.81 8.38
CA GLY A 127 -14.50 -1.80 8.02
C GLY A 127 -14.02 -0.95 6.84
N ASP A 128 -14.70 0.19 6.60
CA ASP A 128 -14.46 1.04 5.44
C ASP A 128 -13.30 2.04 5.66
N PHE A 129 -12.12 1.51 5.96
CA PHE A 129 -10.86 2.28 5.91
C PHE A 129 -10.32 2.39 4.46
N GLY A 130 -11.11 1.95 3.48
CA GLY A 130 -10.71 1.76 2.11
C GLY A 130 -10.42 3.07 1.36
N LEU A 131 -9.86 2.89 0.16
CA LEU A 131 -9.34 3.86 -0.82
C LEU A 131 -10.18 5.13 -1.08
N SER A 132 -11.40 5.20 -0.56
CA SER A 132 -12.28 6.37 -0.50
C SER A 132 -11.58 7.62 0.06
N GLY A 133 -10.71 7.48 1.08
CA GLY A 133 -9.94 8.59 1.63
C GLY A 133 -8.76 9.05 0.76
N LEU A 134 -8.24 8.17 -0.12
CA LEU A 134 -7.03 8.42 -0.91
C LEU A 134 -7.28 9.18 -2.22
N ARG A 135 -8.48 9.09 -2.80
CA ARG A 135 -8.84 9.88 -4.00
C ARG A 135 -9.07 11.36 -3.74
N ASN A 136 -9.28 11.78 -2.48
CA ASN A 136 -9.39 13.21 -2.16
C ASN A 136 -8.02 13.91 -1.99
N ARG A 137 -6.91 13.19 -2.21
CA ARG A 137 -5.61 13.83 -2.50
C ARG A 137 -5.55 14.12 -3.99
N ARG A 138 -5.88 15.35 -4.38
CA ARG A 138 -5.63 15.89 -5.72
C ARG A 138 -4.17 15.58 -6.10
N GLY A 139 -3.92 14.58 -6.96
CA GLY A 139 -2.57 14.28 -7.45
C GLY A 139 -2.23 12.83 -7.78
N LEU A 140 -3.07 11.83 -7.48
CA LEU A 140 -2.79 10.44 -7.87
C LEU A 140 -3.86 9.92 -8.84
N THR A 141 -3.90 10.48 -10.04
CA THR A 141 -4.32 9.70 -11.21
C THR A 141 -3.26 8.64 -11.43
N MET A 142 -3.60 7.40 -11.10
CA MET A 142 -2.81 6.24 -11.51
C MET A 142 -2.96 6.08 -13.03
N THR A 143 -2.28 6.94 -13.78
CA THR A 143 -2.04 6.72 -15.21
C THR A 143 -1.07 5.56 -15.29
N HIS A 144 -1.57 4.46 -15.82
CA HIS A 144 -0.81 3.29 -16.19
C HIS A 144 0.19 3.72 -17.28
N THR A 145 1.40 4.12 -16.92
CA THR A 145 2.46 4.37 -17.90
C THR A 145 3.84 4.19 -17.27
N GLY A 146 4.57 3.20 -17.77
CA GLY A 146 6.02 3.14 -17.68
C GLY A 146 6.59 2.54 -16.40
N CYS A 147 6.72 1.21 -16.38
CA CYS A 147 7.87 0.60 -15.73
C CYS A 147 9.12 1.06 -16.48
N ASP A 148 9.76 2.14 -16.02
CA ASP A 148 11.14 2.43 -16.43
C ASP A 148 12.09 1.90 -15.36
N SER A 149 12.75 0.80 -15.71
CA SER A 149 13.75 0.15 -14.89
C SER A 149 15.10 0.74 -15.25
N SER A 150 15.52 1.78 -14.53
CA SER A 150 16.92 2.26 -14.61
C SER A 150 17.73 1.68 -13.44
N PRO A 151 18.80 0.92 -13.71
CA PRO A 151 19.60 0.29 -12.67
C PRO A 151 20.78 1.17 -12.21
N HIS A 152 21.09 1.04 -10.92
CA HIS A 152 22.39 1.26 -10.27
C HIS A 152 22.95 2.70 -10.12
N GLY A 153 22.60 3.33 -9.00
CA GLY A 153 23.45 4.33 -8.36
C GLY A 153 24.65 3.67 -7.67
N ARG A 154 25.80 3.60 -8.34
CA ARG A 154 27.09 3.30 -7.68
C ARG A 154 27.63 4.56 -7.01
N ARG A 155 27.82 4.48 -5.69
CA ARG A 155 28.64 5.41 -4.89
C ARG A 155 30.14 5.13 -5.10
N ARG A 156 30.94 6.13 -4.70
CA ARG A 156 32.42 6.23 -4.50
C ARG A 156 33.19 6.70 -5.75
N MET A 157 34.19 7.58 -5.68
CA MET A 157 35.11 7.98 -4.61
C MET A 157 35.45 9.47 -4.70
N ALA A 158 35.77 10.09 -3.56
CA ALA A 158 36.51 11.34 -3.50
C ALA A 158 38.03 11.05 -3.49
N HIS A 159 38.73 11.59 -4.49
CA HIS A 159 40.15 11.95 -4.51
C HIS A 159 40.16 13.32 -5.18
N GLY A 160 40.64 14.42 -4.61
CA GLY A 160 41.88 14.59 -3.86
C GLY A 160 42.92 15.10 -4.85
N ASP A 161 42.97 16.41 -5.07
CA ASP A 161 44.13 17.04 -5.71
C ASP A 161 44.33 18.46 -5.20
N GLY A 162 45.55 18.71 -4.73
CA GLY A 162 45.98 19.98 -4.16
C GLY A 162 46.95 20.70 -5.07
N ALA A 163 46.88 22.04 -5.05
CA ALA A 163 47.94 23.01 -5.35
C ALA A 163 47.28 24.40 -5.21
N GLY A 164 47.80 25.42 -4.54
CA GLY A 164 49.06 25.59 -3.85
C GLY A 164 49.16 27.05 -3.34
N LEU A 165 50.30 27.34 -2.71
CA LEU A 165 50.96 28.64 -2.61
C LEU A 165 50.44 29.70 -1.62
N SER A 166 51.03 29.60 -0.42
CA SER A 166 51.80 30.64 0.31
C SER A 166 51.10 31.83 1.02
N PRO A 167 51.68 32.28 2.16
CA PRO A 167 51.04 33.23 3.07
C PRO A 167 51.61 34.66 2.96
N GLY A 168 50.72 35.64 2.79
CA GLY A 168 51.02 37.07 2.88
C GLY A 168 50.69 37.63 4.27
N ARG A 169 51.71 38.19 4.94
CA ARG A 169 51.65 38.92 6.22
C ARG A 169 50.70 40.13 6.19
N ARG A 170 50.09 40.43 7.35
CA ARG A 170 50.13 41.69 8.16
C ARG A 170 48.86 41.75 9.05
N ARG A 171 48.97 41.70 10.38
CA ARG A 171 49.12 42.82 11.35
C ARG A 171 47.98 43.85 11.30
N SER A 172 47.13 43.84 12.34
CA SER A 172 46.82 44.93 13.30
C SER A 172 45.66 44.43 14.19
N GLU A 173 45.81 44.35 15.52
CA GLU A 173 45.35 45.38 16.50
C GLU A 173 43.87 45.75 16.28
N GLY A 174 42.94 45.70 17.23
CA GLY A 174 42.90 45.61 18.68
C GLY A 174 41.47 46.03 19.10
N ALA A 175 41.15 45.90 20.39
CA ALA A 175 39.88 46.31 21.05
C ALA A 175 38.66 45.42 20.74
N THR A 176 37.80 45.02 21.67
CA THR A 176 37.40 45.62 22.95
C THR A 176 37.01 44.52 23.93
N GLN A 177 37.44 44.67 25.19
CA GLN A 177 37.01 43.90 26.33
C GLN A 177 36.24 44.85 27.26
N ARG A 178 35.04 44.40 27.66
CA ARG A 178 34.16 44.90 28.73
C ARG A 178 33.36 46.18 28.49
#